data_AF-A0A821GI32-F1
#
_entry.id   AF-A0A821GI32-F1
#
_cell.length_a   1.000
_cell.length_b   1.000
_cell.length_c   1.000
_cell.angle_alpha   90.00
_cell.angle_beta   90.00
_cell.angle_gamma   90.00
#
_symmetry.space_group_name_H-M   'P 1'
#
loop_
_entity.id
_entity.type
_entity.pdbx_description
1 polymer ?
#
loop_
_entity_poly.entity_id
_entity_poly.type
_entity_poly.pdbx_seq_one_letter_code
_entity_poly.pdbx_strand_id
1 'polypeptide(L)'
;MPSTKSLLEQMHAMGNKITLFGESAGAQSKLLHYGTSGMRSFFQAAIIQSSPMSFPFRTYLEYITRTVLLAEQLKCGVSDIACFRKVSYQDIITAQLVVVEHFPPDQVNDQRPLLARLFTQWTFTCSSRLFARKAPIAYTHVFTYPPITNGASNSSVFQGHVCHGDELYFLFEALRANLTAAGRRLSSNFANYWTNYAKSQDLNQPIQVPLIWPRFHNDVMKYLCFQDPIETMDNYFKDDCDFCDKIGY
;
A
#
# COMPACT_ATOMS: atom_id res chain seq x y z
N MET A 1 -23.46 26.41 -16.51
CA MET A 1 -22.72 25.27 -15.95
C MET A 1 -21.26 25.44 -16.33
N PRO A 2 -20.30 25.48 -15.39
CA PRO A 2 -18.89 25.57 -15.75
C PRO A 2 -18.49 24.25 -16.41
N SER A 3 -17.88 24.32 -17.60
CA SER A 3 -17.37 23.15 -18.30
C SER A 3 -16.33 22.44 -17.45
N THR A 4 -16.60 21.21 -17.02
CA THR A 4 -15.64 20.33 -16.35
C THR A 4 -14.52 20.04 -17.34
N LYS A 5 -13.35 20.66 -17.14
CA LYS A 5 -12.12 20.29 -17.84
C LYS A 5 -11.88 18.79 -17.65
N SER A 6 -11.49 18.11 -18.71
CA SER A 6 -11.04 16.72 -18.64
C SER A 6 -9.89 16.57 -17.64
N LEU A 7 -9.75 15.39 -17.05
CA LEU A 7 -8.65 15.10 -16.13
C LEU A 7 -7.28 15.41 -16.75
N LEU A 8 -7.12 15.15 -18.04
CA LEU A 8 -5.91 15.47 -18.81
C LEU A 8 -5.63 16.98 -18.87
N GLU A 9 -6.66 17.81 -19.09
CA GLU A 9 -6.51 19.26 -19.07
C GLU A 9 -6.17 19.80 -17.68
N GLN A 10 -6.69 19.18 -16.63
CA GLN A 10 -6.33 19.51 -15.25
C GLN A 10 -4.87 19.12 -14.95
N MET A 11 -4.45 17.92 -15.38
CA MET A 11 -3.08 17.45 -15.26
C MET A 11 -2.09 18.34 -16.02
N HIS A 12 -2.41 18.74 -17.25
CA HIS A 12 -1.60 19.71 -18.00
C HIS A 12 -1.53 21.07 -17.31
N ALA A 13 -2.64 21.55 -16.72
CA ALA A 13 -2.66 22.79 -15.96
C ALA A 13 -1.81 22.75 -14.67
N MET A 14 -1.52 21.57 -14.12
CA MET A 14 -0.62 21.39 -12.96
C MET A 14 0.88 21.45 -13.33
N GLY A 15 1.22 21.66 -14.60
CA GLY A 15 2.57 22.04 -15.03
C GLY A 15 3.68 21.06 -14.63
N ASN A 16 3.50 19.77 -14.93
CA ASN A 16 4.45 18.71 -14.59
C ASN A 16 4.76 18.61 -13.09
N LYS A 17 3.77 18.79 -12.22
CA LYS A 17 3.87 18.54 -10.76
C LYS A 17 2.83 17.55 -10.27
N ILE A 18 2.87 16.36 -10.85
CA ILE A 18 1.96 15.26 -10.57
C ILE A 18 2.74 14.18 -9.83
N THR A 19 2.36 13.95 -8.59
CA THR A 19 2.85 12.84 -7.77
C THR A 19 1.75 11.82 -7.63
N LEU A 20 2.00 10.60 -8.10
CA LEU A 20 1.08 9.49 -7.89
C LEU A 20 1.26 8.94 -6.47
N PHE A 21 0.17 8.71 -5.77
CA PHE A 21 0.19 8.11 -4.45
C PHE A 21 -0.75 6.90 -4.43
N GLY A 22 -0.36 5.85 -3.71
CA GLY A 22 -1.22 4.71 -3.47
C GLY A 22 -0.73 3.86 -2.30
N GLU A 23 -1.69 3.16 -1.70
CA GLU A 23 -1.51 2.19 -0.61
C GLU A 23 -2.00 0.81 -1.09
N SER A 24 -1.38 -0.29 -0.64
CA SER A 24 -1.74 -1.66 -1.00
C SER A 24 -1.80 -1.90 -2.52
N ALA A 25 -2.93 -2.41 -3.03
CA ALA A 25 -3.20 -2.56 -4.46
C ALA A 25 -3.13 -1.22 -5.23
N GLY A 26 -3.43 -0.09 -4.58
CA GLY A 26 -3.23 1.25 -5.13
C GLY A 26 -1.75 1.58 -5.33
N ALA A 27 -0.89 1.17 -4.41
CA ALA A 27 0.56 1.31 -4.52
C ALA A 27 1.10 0.44 -5.66
N GLN A 28 0.63 -0.81 -5.76
CA GLN A 28 0.96 -1.71 -6.86
C GLN A 28 0.54 -1.13 -8.22
N SER A 29 -0.63 -0.48 -8.28
CA SER A 29 -1.09 0.23 -9.48
C SER A 29 -0.17 1.37 -9.88
N LYS A 30 0.44 2.09 -8.91
CA LYS A 30 1.41 3.15 -9.22
C LYS A 30 2.73 2.60 -9.75
N LEU A 31 3.17 1.45 -9.23
CA LEU A 31 4.31 0.73 -9.80
C LEU A 31 4.03 0.28 -11.25
N LEU A 32 2.82 -0.18 -11.54
CA LEU A 32 2.40 -0.53 -12.91
C LEU A 32 2.42 0.70 -13.84
N HIS A 33 1.90 1.84 -13.38
CA HIS A 33 2.00 3.10 -14.13
C HIS A 33 3.45 3.54 -14.35
N TYR A 34 4.36 3.29 -13.40
CA TYR A 34 5.78 3.59 -13.54
C TYR A 34 6.50 2.67 -14.53
N GLY A 35 6.15 1.39 -14.56
CA GLY A 35 6.70 0.41 -15.50
C GLY A 35 6.16 0.54 -16.93
N THR A 36 4.97 1.12 -17.10
CA THR A 36 4.34 1.25 -18.42
C THR A 36 4.91 2.47 -19.17
N SER A 37 5.62 2.22 -20.28
CA SER A 37 6.31 3.25 -21.07
C SER A 37 5.41 4.43 -21.47
N GLY A 38 4.17 4.15 -21.89
CA GLY A 38 3.19 5.16 -22.27
C GLY A 38 2.65 6.01 -21.11
N MET A 39 2.89 5.63 -19.86
CA MET A 39 2.36 6.34 -18.69
C MET A 39 3.41 7.22 -17.99
N ARG A 40 4.69 6.93 -18.20
CA ARG A 40 5.81 7.57 -17.47
C ARG A 40 5.91 9.09 -17.70
N SER A 41 5.43 9.60 -18.83
CA SER A 41 5.43 11.05 -19.12
C SER A 41 4.37 11.84 -18.35
N PHE A 42 3.38 11.19 -17.74
CA PHE A 42 2.25 11.89 -17.11
C PHE A 42 2.46 12.23 -15.64
N PHE A 43 3.56 11.81 -15.02
CA PHE A 43 3.84 12.09 -13.62
C PHE A 43 5.35 12.13 -13.36
N GLN A 44 5.73 12.81 -12.28
CA GLN A 44 7.13 13.08 -11.95
C GLN A 44 7.62 12.18 -10.83
N ALA A 45 6.72 11.77 -9.94
CA ALA A 45 7.04 10.87 -8.86
C ALA A 45 5.89 9.97 -8.46
N ALA A 46 6.25 8.91 -7.74
CA ALA A 46 5.31 8.02 -7.10
C ALA A 46 5.67 7.85 -5.62
N ILE A 47 4.65 7.78 -4.78
CA ILE A 47 4.74 7.35 -3.39
C ILE A 47 4.02 6.01 -3.29
N ILE A 48 4.74 5.00 -2.79
CA ILE A 48 4.32 3.61 -2.75
C ILE A 48 4.23 3.21 -1.26
N GLN A 49 3.02 3.07 -0.73
CA GLN A 49 2.80 2.60 0.64
C GLN A 49 2.37 1.14 0.66
N SER A 50 3.07 0.33 1.46
CA SER A 50 2.65 -1.04 1.78
C SER A 50 2.25 -1.85 0.54
N SER A 51 3.07 -1.79 -0.53
CA SER A 51 2.73 -2.46 -1.79
C SER A 51 2.94 -3.97 -1.67
N PRO A 52 1.95 -4.80 -2.07
CA PRO A 52 2.05 -6.26 -2.05
C PRO A 52 2.88 -6.76 -3.26
N MET A 53 4.14 -6.34 -3.36
CA MET A 53 4.94 -6.52 -4.57
C MET A 53 5.33 -7.98 -4.86
N SER A 54 5.28 -8.86 -3.86
CA SER A 54 5.51 -10.29 -4.06
C SER A 54 4.34 -11.00 -4.74
N PHE A 55 3.17 -10.38 -4.82
CA PHE A 55 2.04 -10.92 -5.56
C PHE A 55 2.03 -10.33 -6.97
N PRO A 56 2.58 -11.03 -8.00
CA PRO A 56 2.57 -10.49 -9.34
C PRO A 56 1.14 -10.31 -9.85
N PHE A 57 0.98 -9.39 -10.81
CA PHE A 57 -0.23 -9.38 -11.61
C PHE A 57 -0.36 -10.71 -12.34
N ARG A 58 -1.56 -11.29 -12.29
CA ARG A 58 -1.82 -12.55 -12.97
C ARG A 58 -1.66 -12.38 -14.47
N THR A 59 -1.07 -13.38 -15.09
CA THR A 59 -1.01 -13.53 -16.54
C THR A 59 -2.40 -13.80 -17.11
N TYR A 60 -2.54 -13.61 -18.42
CA TYR A 60 -3.77 -13.95 -19.13
C TYR A 60 -4.22 -15.39 -18.86
N LEU A 61 -3.29 -16.35 -18.88
CA LEU A 61 -3.59 -17.77 -18.66
C LEU A 61 -4.08 -18.06 -17.23
N GLU A 62 -3.48 -17.43 -16.22
CA GLU A 62 -3.93 -17.57 -14.82
C GLU A 62 -5.32 -16.97 -14.58
N TYR A 63 -5.70 -15.94 -15.35
CA TYR A 63 -7.05 -15.40 -15.31
C TYR A 63 -8.08 -16.36 -15.93
N ILE A 64 -7.74 -17.11 -16.98
CA ILE A 64 -8.68 -18.06 -17.62
C ILE A 64 -9.23 -19.05 -16.59
N THR A 65 -8.38 -19.68 -15.79
CA THR A 65 -8.83 -20.67 -14.79
C THR A 65 -9.85 -20.06 -13.82
N ARG A 66 -9.63 -18.82 -13.37
CA ARG A 66 -10.58 -18.14 -12.48
C ARG A 66 -11.87 -17.74 -13.20
N THR A 67 -11.79 -17.32 -14.46
CA THR A 67 -12.98 -17.03 -15.27
C THR A 67 -13.82 -18.28 -15.50
N VAL A 68 -13.19 -19.44 -15.71
CA VAL A 68 -13.90 -20.74 -15.81
C VAL A 68 -14.64 -21.05 -14.51
N LEU A 69 -13.96 -21.00 -13.36
CA LEU A 69 -14.58 -21.24 -12.06
C LEU A 69 -15.73 -20.27 -11.76
N LEU A 70 -15.55 -18.98 -12.09
CA LEU A 70 -16.61 -17.98 -11.93
C LEU A 70 -17.80 -18.26 -12.86
N ALA A 71 -17.55 -18.62 -14.11
CA ALA A 71 -18.59 -19.01 -15.07
C ALA A 71 -19.41 -20.21 -14.55
N GLU A 72 -18.74 -21.23 -13.99
CA GLU A 72 -19.40 -22.39 -13.40
C GLU A 72 -20.32 -22.01 -12.23
N GLN A 73 -19.82 -21.18 -11.30
CA GLN A 73 -20.63 -20.71 -10.16
C GLN A 73 -21.84 -19.87 -10.61
N LEU A 74 -21.67 -19.06 -11.64
CA LEU A 74 -22.72 -18.18 -12.18
C LEU A 74 -23.61 -18.86 -13.23
N LYS A 75 -23.35 -20.13 -13.56
CA LYS A 75 -24.05 -20.89 -14.61
C LYS A 75 -24.02 -20.18 -15.98
N CYS A 76 -22.92 -19.49 -16.28
CA CYS A 76 -22.65 -18.85 -17.57
C CYS A 76 -21.65 -19.68 -18.38
N GLY A 77 -21.70 -19.56 -19.71
CA GLY A 77 -20.59 -19.99 -20.55
C GLY A 77 -19.36 -19.10 -20.35
N VAL A 78 -18.15 -19.65 -20.39
CA VAL A 78 -16.88 -18.92 -20.14
C VAL A 78 -16.71 -17.70 -21.05
N SER A 79 -17.22 -17.77 -22.29
CA SER A 79 -17.18 -16.67 -23.27
C SER A 79 -18.51 -15.91 -23.39
N ASP A 80 -19.53 -16.26 -22.61
CA ASP A 80 -20.87 -15.66 -22.70
C ASP A 80 -20.95 -14.36 -21.87
N ILE A 81 -20.36 -13.30 -22.41
CA ILE A 81 -20.37 -11.97 -21.80
C ILE A 81 -21.80 -11.43 -21.64
N ALA A 82 -22.75 -11.85 -22.49
CA ALA A 82 -24.14 -11.44 -22.37
C ALA A 82 -24.82 -12.05 -21.13
N CYS A 83 -24.48 -13.30 -20.78
CA CYS A 83 -24.87 -13.92 -19.52
C CYS A 83 -24.27 -13.15 -18.32
N PHE A 84 -22.95 -12.95 -18.29
CA PHE A 84 -22.28 -12.23 -17.20
C PHE A 84 -22.88 -10.84 -16.91
N ARG A 85 -23.27 -10.09 -17.96
CA ARG A 85 -23.87 -8.76 -17.82
C ARG A 85 -25.28 -8.76 -17.23
N LYS A 86 -25.98 -9.90 -17.25
CA LYS A 86 -27.34 -10.04 -16.69
C LYS A 86 -27.33 -10.52 -15.23
N VAL A 87 -26.23 -11.12 -14.79
CA VAL A 87 -26.05 -11.55 -13.40
C VAL A 87 -25.99 -10.33 -12.47
N SER A 88 -26.59 -10.43 -11.28
CA SER A 88 -26.54 -9.36 -10.30
C SER A 88 -25.13 -9.19 -9.73
N TYR A 89 -24.77 -7.97 -9.32
CA TYR A 89 -23.47 -7.75 -8.66
C TYR A 89 -23.32 -8.59 -7.38
N GLN A 90 -24.44 -8.87 -6.69
CA GLN A 90 -24.45 -9.65 -5.46
C GLN A 90 -24.07 -11.10 -5.74
N ASP A 91 -24.64 -11.70 -6.79
CA ASP A 91 -24.31 -13.08 -7.18
C ASP A 91 -22.85 -13.21 -7.62
N ILE A 92 -22.32 -12.20 -8.32
CA ILE A 92 -20.90 -12.15 -8.70
C ILE A 92 -20.00 -12.14 -7.46
N ILE A 93 -20.31 -11.32 -6.45
CA ILE A 93 -19.54 -11.25 -5.20
C ILE A 93 -19.63 -12.59 -4.46
N THR A 94 -20.83 -13.14 -4.30
CA THR A 94 -21.03 -14.43 -3.62
C THR A 94 -20.23 -15.55 -4.30
N ALA A 95 -20.26 -15.61 -5.64
CA ALA A 95 -19.49 -16.59 -6.40
C ALA A 95 -17.97 -16.46 -6.23
N GLN A 96 -17.46 -15.29 -5.85
CA GLN A 96 -16.04 -15.06 -5.56
C GLN A 96 -15.63 -15.46 -4.12
N LEU A 97 -16.59 -15.58 -3.20
CA LEU A 97 -16.34 -15.81 -1.77
C LEU A 97 -16.37 -17.29 -1.35
N VAL A 98 -16.67 -18.21 -2.26
CA VAL A 98 -16.84 -19.66 -1.99
C VAL A 98 -15.65 -20.29 -1.25
N VAL A 99 -14.42 -19.79 -1.45
CA VAL A 99 -13.22 -20.30 -0.76
C VAL A 99 -13.28 -20.06 0.76
N VAL A 100 -13.80 -18.91 1.19
CA VAL A 100 -13.90 -18.56 2.61
C VAL A 100 -14.96 -19.40 3.31
N GLU A 101 -16.03 -19.76 2.59
CA GLU A 101 -17.08 -20.65 3.10
C GLU A 101 -16.60 -22.11 3.23
N HIS A 102 -15.69 -22.54 2.36
CA HIS A 102 -15.19 -23.91 2.33
C HIS A 102 -14.10 -24.19 3.38
N PHE A 103 -13.36 -23.16 3.81
CA PHE A 103 -12.28 -23.28 4.79
C PHE A 103 -12.47 -22.29 5.94
N PRO A 104 -13.41 -22.54 6.87
CA PRO A 104 -13.54 -21.70 8.06
C PRO A 104 -12.29 -21.88 8.95
N PRO A 105 -11.79 -20.80 9.57
CA PRO A 105 -10.63 -20.90 10.46
C PRO A 105 -10.96 -21.80 11.65
N ASP A 106 -10.21 -22.88 11.83
CA ASP A 106 -10.27 -23.70 13.03
C ASP A 106 -9.43 -23.02 14.13
N GLN A 107 -10.03 -22.75 15.29
CA GLN A 107 -9.38 -21.98 16.37
C GLN A 107 -8.33 -22.79 17.16
N VAL A 108 -7.75 -23.83 16.56
CA VAL A 108 -6.82 -24.73 17.23
C VAL A 108 -5.39 -24.21 17.04
N ASN A 109 -4.81 -23.66 18.12
CA ASN A 109 -3.49 -23.01 18.20
C ASN A 109 -3.37 -21.72 17.37
N ASP A 110 -3.14 -20.60 18.05
CA ASP A 110 -3.01 -19.29 17.40
C ASP A 110 -1.67 -19.11 16.69
N GLN A 111 -1.60 -19.50 15.42
CA GLN A 111 -0.44 -19.26 14.53
C GLN A 111 -0.50 -17.90 13.83
N ARG A 112 -1.51 -17.07 14.11
CA ARG A 112 -1.67 -15.76 13.46
C ARG A 112 -0.45 -14.86 13.64
N PRO A 113 0.27 -14.82 14.79
CA PRO A 113 1.46 -13.98 14.92
C PRO A 113 2.60 -14.40 13.98
N LEU A 114 2.86 -15.71 13.84
CA LEU A 114 3.88 -16.23 12.95
C LEU A 114 3.50 -15.97 11.49
N LEU A 115 2.24 -16.25 11.12
CA LEU A 115 1.72 -15.99 9.78
C LEU A 115 1.74 -14.49 9.45
N ALA A 116 1.37 -13.62 10.39
CA ALA A 116 1.40 -12.18 10.23
C ALA A 116 2.83 -11.67 10.00
N ARG A 117 3.83 -12.19 10.74
CA ARG A 117 5.24 -11.86 10.51
C ARG A 117 5.68 -12.30 9.12
N LEU A 118 5.47 -13.57 8.76
CA LEU A 118 5.86 -14.12 7.47
C LEU A 118 5.21 -13.32 6.33
N PHE A 119 3.90 -13.11 6.42
CA PHE A 119 3.14 -12.37 5.42
C PHE A 119 3.60 -10.91 5.34
N THR A 120 3.84 -10.23 6.45
CA THR A 120 4.31 -8.83 6.46
C THR A 120 5.66 -8.70 5.77
N GLN A 121 6.61 -9.55 6.13
CA GLN A 121 7.97 -9.50 5.62
C GLN A 121 8.01 -9.88 4.13
N TRP A 122 7.44 -11.02 3.77
CA TRP A 122 7.47 -11.51 2.39
C TRP A 122 6.65 -10.63 1.44
N THR A 123 5.44 -10.25 1.85
CA THR A 123 4.51 -9.50 1.00
C THR A 123 4.89 -8.05 0.82
N PHE A 124 5.24 -7.37 1.92
CA PHE A 124 5.35 -5.91 1.94
C PHE A 124 6.77 -5.44 2.19
N THR A 125 7.38 -5.80 3.32
CA THR A 125 8.63 -5.16 3.76
C THR A 125 9.81 -5.52 2.85
N CYS A 126 10.05 -6.81 2.64
CA CYS A 126 11.22 -7.28 1.93
C CYS A 126 11.10 -7.02 0.42
N SER A 127 9.90 -7.19 -0.13
CA SER A 127 9.62 -6.87 -1.54
C SER A 127 9.78 -5.36 -1.83
N SER A 128 9.34 -4.49 -0.91
CA SER A 128 9.57 -3.04 -1.00
C SER A 128 11.05 -2.68 -0.89
N ARG A 129 11.80 -3.36 -0.02
CA ARG A 129 13.26 -3.21 0.08
C ARG A 129 13.94 -3.58 -1.23
N LEU A 130 13.58 -4.71 -1.85
CA LEU A 130 14.12 -5.13 -3.13
C LEU A 130 13.93 -4.04 -4.21
N PHE A 131 12.77 -3.40 -4.24
CA PHE A 131 12.51 -2.29 -5.16
C PHE A 131 13.37 -1.06 -4.83
N ALA A 132 13.45 -0.66 -3.56
CA ALA A 132 14.25 0.48 -3.12
C ALA A 132 15.74 0.32 -3.49
N ARG A 133 16.31 -0.89 -3.37
CA ARG A 133 17.70 -1.20 -3.75
C ARG A 133 17.99 -1.01 -5.24
N LYS A 134 16.97 -1.13 -6.09
CA LYS A 134 17.07 -1.03 -7.56
C LYS A 134 16.68 0.36 -8.08
N ALA A 135 16.07 1.20 -7.25
CA ALA A 135 15.67 2.55 -7.64
C ALA A 135 16.89 3.50 -7.65
N PRO A 136 16.98 4.43 -8.63
CA PRO A 136 18.08 5.38 -8.68
C PRO A 136 18.07 6.34 -7.47
N ILE A 137 16.89 6.75 -7.02
CA ILE A 137 16.66 7.55 -5.83
C ILE A 137 15.48 6.91 -5.08
N ALA A 138 15.68 6.61 -3.80
CA ALA A 138 14.65 6.06 -2.93
C ALA A 138 14.73 6.66 -1.53
N TYR A 139 13.58 6.75 -0.90
CA TYR A 139 13.39 7.08 0.50
C TYR A 139 12.42 6.05 1.06
N THR A 140 12.77 5.43 2.18
CA THR A 140 11.97 4.37 2.78
C THR A 140 11.52 4.78 4.18
N HIS A 141 10.35 4.28 4.57
CA HIS A 141 9.84 4.46 5.93
C HIS A 141 9.31 3.15 6.49
N VAL A 142 9.12 3.16 7.81
CA VAL A 142 8.35 2.17 8.56
C VAL A 142 7.36 2.94 9.41
N PHE A 143 6.08 2.56 9.38
CA PHE A 143 5.07 3.12 10.26
C PHE A 143 4.88 2.18 11.45
N THR A 144 5.10 2.67 12.67
CA THR A 144 5.10 1.83 13.89
C THR A 144 4.23 2.38 15.00
N TYR A 145 3.55 3.51 14.77
CA TYR A 145 2.64 4.10 15.76
C TYR A 145 1.25 3.45 15.68
N PRO A 146 0.80 2.71 16.71
CA PRO A 146 -0.52 2.09 16.68
C PRO A 146 -1.61 3.15 16.70
N PRO A 147 -2.71 2.98 15.94
CA PRO A 147 -3.86 3.88 16.01
C PRO A 147 -4.57 3.68 17.36
N ILE A 148 -4.11 4.38 18.39
CA ILE A 148 -4.83 4.49 19.66
C ILE A 148 -6.04 5.39 19.42
N THR A 149 -7.12 4.77 18.99
CA THR A 149 -8.44 5.38 19.00
C THR A 149 -9.06 5.07 20.35
N ASN A 150 -9.63 6.06 21.02
CA ASN A 150 -10.48 5.83 22.17
C ASN A 150 -11.74 5.06 21.72
N GLY A 151 -11.65 3.74 21.53
CA GLY A 151 -12.77 2.83 21.32
C GLY A 151 -13.14 2.42 19.88
N ALA A 152 -12.32 2.61 18.85
CA ALA A 152 -12.69 2.23 17.46
C ALA A 152 -12.13 0.87 16.95
N SER A 153 -11.38 0.13 17.77
CA SER A 153 -11.04 -1.27 17.47
C SER A 153 -11.50 -2.17 18.62
N ASN A 154 -12.72 -2.68 18.52
CA ASN A 154 -13.26 -3.68 19.46
C ASN A 154 -12.71 -5.10 19.20
N SER A 155 -11.72 -5.22 18.32
CA SER A 155 -11.03 -6.47 18.04
C SER A 155 -9.75 -6.54 18.86
N SER A 156 -9.70 -7.43 19.84
CA SER A 156 -8.57 -7.58 20.77
C SER A 156 -7.23 -7.90 20.09
N VAL A 157 -7.26 -8.39 18.84
CA VAL A 157 -6.07 -8.82 18.08
C VAL A 157 -5.25 -7.66 17.50
N PHE A 158 -5.83 -6.46 17.39
CA PHE A 158 -5.16 -5.30 16.79
C PHE A 158 -4.78 -4.22 17.81
N GLN A 159 -5.18 -4.41 19.07
CA GLN A 159 -4.90 -3.43 20.12
C GLN A 159 -3.40 -3.35 20.40
N GLY A 160 -2.83 -2.14 20.27
CA GLY A 160 -1.41 -1.90 20.48
C GLY A 160 -0.51 -2.35 19.30
N HIS A 161 -1.10 -2.82 18.20
CA HIS A 161 -0.38 -3.20 16.99
C HIS A 161 -0.65 -2.20 15.86
N VAL A 162 0.25 -2.19 14.87
CA VAL A 162 0.07 -1.45 13.61
C VAL A 162 -0.33 -2.46 12.54
N CYS A 163 -1.46 -2.19 11.91
CA CYS A 163 -2.04 -3.01 10.87
C CYS A 163 -1.80 -2.39 9.49
N HIS A 164 -1.92 -3.23 8.47
CA HIS A 164 -1.87 -2.82 7.08
C HIS A 164 -2.93 -1.74 6.79
N GLY A 165 -2.49 -0.54 6.38
CA GLY A 165 -3.35 0.59 6.05
C GLY A 165 -3.61 1.58 7.20
N ASP A 166 -3.14 1.30 8.42
CA ASP A 166 -3.35 2.20 9.57
C ASP A 166 -2.73 3.58 9.36
N GLU A 167 -1.67 3.67 8.56
CA GLU A 167 -0.99 4.93 8.24
C GLU A 167 -1.92 5.92 7.50
N LEU A 168 -2.95 5.42 6.82
CA LEU A 168 -3.93 6.25 6.11
C LEU A 168 -4.76 7.13 7.07
N TYR A 169 -5.04 6.65 8.28
CA TYR A 169 -5.76 7.44 9.29
C TYR A 169 -4.97 8.68 9.70
N PHE A 170 -3.65 8.58 9.71
CA PHE A 170 -2.75 9.68 10.04
C PHE A 170 -2.49 10.57 8.84
N LEU A 171 -2.30 10.01 7.65
CA LEU A 171 -2.03 10.77 6.43
C LEU A 171 -3.22 11.64 6.01
N PHE A 172 -4.44 11.07 6.04
CA PHE A 172 -5.67 11.76 5.63
C PHE A 172 -6.42 12.39 6.79
N GLU A 173 -5.85 12.35 7.99
CA GLU A 173 -6.45 12.91 9.21
C GLU A 173 -7.86 12.37 9.51
N ALA A 174 -8.22 11.20 8.97
CA ALA A 174 -9.58 10.66 8.98
C ALA A 174 -10.15 10.44 10.39
N LEU A 175 -9.27 10.26 11.38
CA LEU A 175 -9.62 10.04 12.79
C LEU A 175 -9.04 11.12 13.70
N ARG A 176 -8.71 12.32 13.18
CA ARG A 176 -7.97 13.36 13.92
C ARG A 176 -8.60 13.74 15.27
N ALA A 177 -9.92 13.77 15.37
CA ALA A 177 -10.63 14.06 16.62
C ALA A 177 -10.40 12.99 17.71
N ASN A 178 -10.13 11.75 17.29
CA ASN A 178 -9.96 10.59 18.17
C ASN A 178 -8.49 10.28 18.47
N LEU A 179 -7.54 11.02 17.89
CA LEU A 179 -6.11 10.85 18.11
C LEU A 179 -5.65 11.55 19.39
N THR A 180 -4.71 10.91 20.10
CA THR A 180 -3.98 11.54 21.21
C THR A 180 -3.19 12.77 20.72
N ALA A 181 -2.67 13.59 21.64
CA ALA A 181 -1.80 14.71 21.26
C ALA A 181 -0.57 14.25 20.45
N ALA A 182 0.04 13.12 20.84
CA ALA A 182 1.11 12.46 20.10
C ALA A 182 0.65 12.03 18.70
N GLY A 183 -0.50 11.36 18.60
CA GLY A 183 -1.06 10.94 17.31
C GLY A 183 -1.34 12.12 16.37
N ARG A 184 -1.86 13.24 16.89
CA ARG A 184 -2.08 14.47 16.10
C ARG A 184 -0.78 15.10 15.61
N ARG A 185 0.27 15.13 16.45
CA ARG A 185 1.61 15.59 16.03
C ARG A 185 2.18 14.70 14.93
N LEU A 186 2.12 13.38 15.12
CA LEU A 186 2.60 12.43 14.13
C LEU A 186 1.84 12.57 12.81
N SER A 187 0.51 12.67 12.85
CA SER A 187 -0.34 12.90 11.67
C SER A 187 0.06 14.16 10.91
N SER A 188 0.25 15.28 11.60
CA SER A 188 0.70 16.53 10.96
C SER A 188 2.12 16.43 10.40
N ASN A 189 3.06 15.79 11.11
CA ASN A 189 4.41 15.56 10.59
C ASN A 189 4.40 14.64 9.35
N PHE A 190 3.59 13.59 9.36
CA PHE A 190 3.45 12.65 8.25
C PHE A 190 2.90 13.35 7.00
N ALA A 191 1.82 14.12 7.15
CA ALA A 191 1.25 14.92 6.07
C ALA A 191 2.24 15.97 5.53
N ASN A 192 3.10 16.55 6.38
CA ASN A 192 4.12 17.50 5.94
C ASN A 192 5.12 16.86 4.97
N TYR A 193 5.65 15.67 5.24
CA TYR A 193 6.57 14.99 4.31
C TYR A 193 5.91 14.68 2.97
N TRP A 194 4.66 14.18 2.98
CA TRP A 194 3.91 13.90 1.76
C TRP A 194 3.65 15.17 0.95
N THR A 195 3.28 16.25 1.63
CA THR A 195 3.03 17.56 1.00
C THR A 195 4.30 18.16 0.43
N ASN A 196 5.41 18.06 1.16
CA ASN A 196 6.73 18.49 0.71
C ASN A 196 7.10 17.79 -0.59
N TYR A 197 7.10 16.45 -0.59
CA TYR A 197 7.44 15.68 -1.78
C TYR A 197 6.52 15.96 -2.96
N ALA A 198 5.20 16.05 -2.73
CA ALA A 198 4.25 16.38 -3.78
C ALA A 198 4.50 17.76 -4.42
N LYS A 199 4.96 18.75 -3.63
CA LYS A 199 5.19 20.13 -4.10
C LYS A 199 6.56 20.36 -4.73
N SER A 200 7.61 19.78 -4.15
CA SER A 200 9.00 20.14 -4.42
C SER A 200 9.86 18.96 -4.89
N GLN A 201 9.36 17.71 -4.75
CA GLN A 201 10.16 16.50 -4.91
C GLN A 201 11.30 16.37 -3.89
N ASP A 202 11.24 17.15 -2.82
CA ASP A 202 12.09 17.05 -1.64
C ASP A 202 11.19 16.76 -0.43
N LEU A 203 11.47 15.69 0.31
CA LEU A 203 10.69 15.32 1.50
C LEU A 203 10.91 16.33 2.66
N ASN A 204 12.06 17.00 2.68
CA ASN A 204 12.49 17.81 3.81
C ASN A 204 12.10 19.29 3.69
N GLN A 205 11.53 19.69 2.55
CA GLN A 205 11.23 21.08 2.22
C GLN A 205 9.99 21.19 1.32
N PRO A 206 9.22 22.29 1.36
CA PRO A 206 9.53 23.56 2.05
C PRO A 206 9.00 23.65 3.49
N ILE A 207 8.09 22.76 3.91
CA ILE A 207 7.57 22.76 5.28
C ILE A 207 8.63 22.15 6.18
N GLN A 208 8.92 22.80 7.30
CA GLN A 208 9.84 22.27 8.29
C GLN A 208 9.36 20.92 8.81
N VAL A 209 10.28 19.95 8.84
CA VAL A 209 10.06 18.60 9.33
C VAL A 209 10.90 18.35 10.59
N PRO A 210 10.46 17.48 11.50
CA PRO A 210 11.14 17.28 12.79
C PRO A 210 12.47 16.53 12.66
N LEU A 211 12.66 15.77 11.58
CA LEU A 211 13.87 15.00 11.32
C LEU A 211 14.15 15.04 9.81
N ILE A 212 15.42 15.06 9.41
CA ILE A 212 15.74 14.95 7.99
C ILE A 212 15.49 13.49 7.58
N TRP A 213 14.67 13.28 6.56
CA TRP A 213 14.46 11.96 5.96
C TRP A 213 15.70 11.59 5.13
N PRO A 214 16.50 10.61 5.58
CA PRO A 214 17.71 10.23 4.86
C PRO A 214 17.37 9.49 3.57
N ARG A 215 18.18 9.70 2.53
CA ARG A 215 18.12 8.89 1.31
C ARG A 215 18.48 7.43 1.63
N PHE A 216 17.80 6.50 0.97
CA PHE A 216 18.12 5.08 1.04
C PHE A 216 19.42 4.80 0.28
N HIS A 217 20.32 4.04 0.91
CA HIS A 217 21.55 3.54 0.30
C HIS A 217 21.72 2.04 0.57
N ASN A 218 22.44 1.36 -0.33
CA ASN A 218 22.61 -0.10 -0.27
C ASN A 218 23.65 -0.56 0.78
N ASP A 219 24.54 0.33 1.22
CA ASP A 219 25.53 0.09 2.27
C ASP A 219 24.91 0.17 3.67
N VAL A 220 24.14 1.23 3.93
CA VAL A 220 23.35 1.41 5.15
C VAL A 220 21.94 1.80 4.75
N MET A 221 21.03 0.82 4.83
CA MET A 221 19.64 0.99 4.43
C MET A 221 18.89 1.75 5.52
N LYS A 222 18.82 3.08 5.39
CA LYS A 222 18.13 3.96 6.34
C LYS A 222 16.64 4.04 6.06
N TYR A 223 15.85 4.00 7.13
CA TYR A 223 14.39 4.14 7.12
C TYR A 223 13.99 5.26 8.07
N LEU A 224 13.01 6.07 7.68
CA LEU A 224 12.34 6.98 8.61
C LEU A 224 11.24 6.19 9.36
N CYS A 225 11.31 6.16 10.68
CA CYS A 225 10.34 5.49 11.53
C CYS A 225 9.27 6.49 11.98
N PHE A 226 8.04 6.31 11.49
CA PHE A 226 6.90 7.10 11.93
C PHE A 226 6.35 6.57 13.25
N GLN A 227 6.93 7.10 14.32
CA GLN A 227 6.51 7.00 15.71
C GLN A 227 6.56 8.40 16.36
N ASP A 228 6.23 8.52 17.65
CA ASP A 228 6.36 9.78 18.39
C ASP A 228 7.38 9.61 19.53
N PRO A 229 8.57 10.24 19.45
CA PRO A 229 9.08 11.09 18.36
C PRO A 229 9.50 10.30 17.10
N ILE A 230 9.55 10.97 15.94
CA ILE A 230 10.05 10.36 14.69
C ILE A 230 11.56 10.08 14.82
N GLU A 231 11.98 8.90 14.38
CA GLU A 231 13.37 8.43 14.47
C GLU A 231 13.86 7.82 13.15
N THR A 232 15.15 7.51 13.06
CA THR A 232 15.72 6.71 11.95
C THR A 232 16.08 5.31 12.41
N MET A 233 15.83 4.33 11.56
CA MET A 233 16.30 2.95 11.74
C MET A 233 17.21 2.54 10.59
N ASP A 234 18.18 1.70 10.88
CA ASP A 234 19.09 1.15 9.88
C ASP A 234 18.82 -0.34 9.69
N ASN A 235 18.88 -0.81 8.45
CA ASN A 235 18.86 -2.24 8.11
C ASN A 235 17.62 -2.98 8.65
N TYR A 236 16.45 -2.36 8.58
CA TYR A 236 15.18 -2.90 9.06
C TYR A 236 14.89 -4.28 8.43
N PHE A 237 14.73 -5.30 9.28
CA PHE A 237 14.58 -6.73 8.92
C PHE A 237 15.60 -7.25 7.90
N LYS A 238 16.85 -6.77 7.97
CA LYS A 238 17.88 -7.12 6.98
C LYS A 238 18.02 -8.63 6.76
N ASP A 239 18.16 -9.42 7.81
CA ASP A 239 18.43 -10.87 7.68
C ASP A 239 17.24 -11.62 7.08
N ASP A 240 16.02 -11.33 7.54
CA ASP A 240 14.78 -11.91 7.01
C ASP A 240 14.60 -11.56 5.53
N CYS A 241 14.86 -10.30 5.17
CA CYS A 241 14.71 -9.87 3.79
C CYS A 241 15.87 -10.37 2.89
N ASP A 242 17.08 -10.56 3.42
CA ASP A 242 18.19 -11.19 2.69
C ASP A 242 17.86 -12.66 2.38
N PHE A 243 17.16 -13.34 3.31
CA PHE A 243 16.61 -14.65 3.06
C PHE A 243 15.54 -14.62 1.96
N CYS A 244 14.56 -13.71 2.02
CA CYS A 244 13.55 -13.55 0.96
C CYS A 244 14.18 -13.27 -0.41
N ASP A 245 15.17 -12.37 -0.48
CA ASP A 245 15.89 -12.05 -1.72
C ASP A 245 16.59 -13.29 -2.32
N LYS A 246 17.00 -14.26 -1.49
CA LYS A 246 17.63 -15.51 -1.92
C LYS A 246 16.61 -16.54 -2.44
N ILE A 247 15.46 -16.66 -1.78
CA ILE A 247 14.46 -17.69 -2.13
C ILE A 247 13.45 -17.22 -3.19
N GLY A 248 13.33 -15.90 -3.38
CA GLY A 248 12.38 -15.29 -4.29
C GLY A 248 11.10 -14.80 -3.62
N TYR A 249 10.33 -14.07 -4.43
CA TYR A 249 9.03 -13.49 -4.15
C TYR A 249 8.04 -13.99 -5.21
#